data_AF-A0A9X4DGD4-F1
#
_entry.id   AF-A0A9X4DGD4-F1
#
_cell.length_a   1.000
_cell.length_b   1.000
_cell.length_c   1.000
_cell.angle_alpha   90.00
_cell.angle_beta   90.00
_cell.angle_gamma   90.00
#
_symmetry.space_group_name_H-M   'P 1'
#
loop_
_entity.id
_entity.type
_entity.pdbx_description
1 polymer ?
#
loop_
_entity_poly.entity_id
_entity_poly.type
_entity_poly.pdbx_seq_one_letter_code
_entity_poly.pdbx_strand_id
1 'polypeptide(L)'
;MLRVVGEEIDIRSAINRFNSSYHEDFSWVRKISAAYLTALTTQNATALADALRSALMNWGAGARKAPMLHLPSQAAARLCDPNLHAKLVRFDSHQLRGFALSSADKRIFTTGGLYQSAAHFDADLLGVLKMLAEALFVNNTNVTYPMKALLLITGFMPALDSQVRKGLQHAGFQGFSSSRYLLPSDTQKAAGQKLCRLPFTLGQCWEQNKELLTEAVLKSDHPALQFEPGRVFDILLFMQQDPNRKLIAV
;
A
#
# COMPACT_ATOMS: atom_id res chain seq x y z
N MET A 1 -5.68 -9.96 -15.74
CA MET A 1 -6.49 -9.69 -14.53
C MET A 1 -5.75 -10.29 -13.36
N LEU A 2 -5.65 -9.57 -12.23
CA LEU A 2 -4.92 -10.05 -11.06
C LEU A 2 -5.63 -11.26 -10.45
N ARG A 3 -4.88 -12.30 -10.12
CA ARG A 3 -5.40 -13.55 -9.54
C ARG A 3 -4.87 -13.75 -8.13
N VAL A 4 -5.73 -14.16 -7.20
CA VAL A 4 -5.27 -14.76 -5.95
C VAL A 4 -4.69 -16.14 -6.30
N VAL A 5 -3.54 -16.47 -5.71
CA VAL A 5 -2.85 -17.75 -5.90
C VAL A 5 -2.72 -18.40 -4.53
N GLY A 6 -3.12 -19.67 -4.44
CA GLY A 6 -3.15 -20.48 -3.22
C GLY A 6 -4.57 -20.75 -2.72
N GLU A 7 -4.77 -21.92 -2.11
CA GLU A 7 -5.98 -22.22 -1.34
C GLU A 7 -5.92 -21.51 0.03
N GLU A 8 -6.96 -21.65 0.85
CA GLU A 8 -7.01 -21.05 2.19
C GLU A 8 -5.73 -21.34 2.99
N ILE A 9 -5.28 -22.59 2.99
CA ILE A 9 -4.10 -23.03 3.73
C ILE A 9 -2.81 -22.36 3.25
N ASP A 10 -2.69 -22.11 1.94
CA ASP A 10 -1.52 -21.46 1.35
C ASP A 10 -1.47 -19.98 1.70
N ILE A 11 -2.63 -19.31 1.64
CA ILE A 11 -2.80 -17.89 2.00
C ILE A 11 -2.49 -17.70 3.48
N ARG A 12 -3.08 -18.53 4.36
CA ARG A 12 -2.79 -18.54 5.79
C ARG A 12 -1.30 -18.78 6.05
N SER A 13 -0.70 -19.76 5.39
CA SER A 13 0.73 -20.04 5.52
C SER A 13 1.60 -18.87 5.04
N ALA A 14 1.19 -18.16 3.98
CA ALA A 14 1.87 -16.95 3.51
C ALA A 14 1.86 -15.85 4.57
N ILE A 15 0.71 -15.63 5.23
CA ILE A 15 0.56 -14.64 6.29
C ILE A 15 1.43 -14.98 7.50
N ASN A 16 1.35 -16.23 8.00
CA ASN A 16 2.08 -16.65 9.20
C ASN A 16 3.60 -16.73 8.97
N ARG A 17 4.04 -17.08 7.76
CA ARG A 17 5.47 -17.18 7.42
C ARG A 17 6.09 -15.84 6.97
N PHE A 18 5.28 -14.79 6.83
CA PHE A 18 5.81 -13.47 6.56
C PHE A 18 6.62 -12.98 7.76
N ASN A 19 7.64 -12.16 7.51
CA ASN A 19 8.57 -11.75 8.57
C ASN A 19 7.80 -11.04 9.70
N SER A 20 7.94 -11.54 10.94
CA SER A 20 7.23 -11.03 12.11
C SER A 20 7.52 -9.56 12.37
N SER A 21 8.75 -9.10 12.12
CA SER A 21 9.10 -7.69 12.34
C SER A 21 8.28 -6.76 11.45
N TYR A 22 7.94 -7.20 10.23
CA TYR A 22 7.10 -6.40 9.33
C TYR A 22 5.64 -6.35 9.81
N HIS A 23 5.14 -7.42 10.45
CA HIS A 23 3.81 -7.41 11.07
C HIS A 23 3.78 -6.48 12.27
N GLU A 24 4.79 -6.54 13.13
CA GLU A 24 4.96 -5.69 14.30
C GLU A 24 5.07 -4.21 13.92
N ASP A 25 5.95 -3.87 12.97
CA ASP A 25 6.11 -2.51 12.45
C ASP A 25 4.78 -1.97 11.88
N PHE A 26 4.09 -2.76 11.07
CA PHE A 26 2.81 -2.36 10.48
C PHE A 26 1.75 -2.12 11.56
N SER A 27 1.56 -3.05 12.49
CA SER A 27 0.59 -2.94 13.59
C SER A 27 0.88 -1.73 14.48
N TRP A 28 2.16 -1.51 14.82
CA TRP A 28 2.58 -0.38 15.63
C TRP A 28 2.31 0.96 14.93
N VAL A 29 2.71 1.10 13.66
CA VAL A 29 2.47 2.35 12.92
C VAL A 29 0.98 2.59 12.72
N ARG A 30 0.17 1.56 12.43
CA ARG A 30 -1.29 1.71 12.30
C ARG A 30 -1.94 2.20 13.59
N LYS A 31 -1.52 1.67 14.75
CA LYS A 31 -1.99 2.14 16.06
C LYS A 31 -1.70 3.63 16.28
N ILE A 32 -0.49 4.09 15.95
CA ILE A 32 -0.13 5.51 16.07
C ILE A 32 -0.84 6.37 15.02
N SER A 33 -0.96 5.86 13.81
CA SER A 33 -1.62 6.55 12.69
C SER A 33 -3.09 6.82 12.98
N ALA A 34 -3.79 5.94 13.70
CA ALA A 34 -5.19 6.15 14.06
C ALA A 34 -5.43 7.48 14.79
N ALA A 35 -4.55 7.85 15.74
CA ALA A 35 -4.65 9.14 16.44
C ALA A 35 -4.37 10.32 15.50
N TYR A 36 -3.35 10.22 14.65
CA TYR A 36 -3.02 11.24 13.66
C TYR A 36 -4.15 11.45 12.64
N LEU A 37 -4.69 10.37 12.08
CA LEU A 37 -5.78 10.42 11.11
C LEU A 37 -7.06 10.98 11.72
N THR A 38 -7.32 10.72 13.01
CA THR A 38 -8.45 11.31 13.73
C THR A 38 -8.28 12.80 13.99
N ALA A 39 -7.08 13.23 14.39
CA ALA A 39 -6.83 14.63 14.75
C ALA A 39 -5.43 15.09 14.35
N LEU A 40 -5.37 16.12 13.51
CA LEU A 40 -4.14 16.78 13.14
C LEU A 40 -3.66 17.67 14.28
N THR A 41 -2.72 17.16 15.08
CA THR A 41 -2.01 17.91 16.11
C THR A 41 -0.52 17.72 15.96
N THR A 42 0.29 18.67 16.43
CA THR A 42 1.75 18.54 16.43
C THR A 42 2.21 17.29 17.17
N GLN A 43 1.56 16.96 18.31
CA GLN A 43 1.87 15.76 19.08
C GLN A 43 1.65 14.48 18.26
N ASN A 44 0.51 14.37 17.57
CA ASN A 44 0.20 13.21 16.75
C ASN A 44 1.12 13.11 15.53
N ALA A 45 1.44 14.23 14.89
CA ALA A 45 2.38 14.27 13.76
C ALA A 45 3.80 13.87 14.18
N THR A 46 4.27 14.31 15.35
CA THR A 46 5.57 13.89 15.92
C THR A 46 5.58 12.39 16.22
N ALA A 47 4.57 11.88 16.91
CA ALA A 47 4.49 10.46 17.23
C ALA A 47 4.48 9.59 15.95
N LEU A 48 3.74 10.03 14.93
CA LEU A 48 3.72 9.35 13.64
C LEU A 48 5.07 9.42 12.91
N ALA A 49 5.75 10.57 12.93
CA ALA A 49 7.07 10.73 12.32
C ALA A 49 8.11 9.77 12.93
N ASP A 50 8.12 9.62 14.26
CA ASP A 50 9.01 8.71 14.97
C ASP A 50 8.70 7.24 14.63
N ALA A 51 7.41 6.86 14.67
CA ALA A 51 6.98 5.50 14.33
C ALA A 51 7.31 5.14 12.87
N LEU A 52 7.02 6.06 11.93
CA LEU A 52 7.34 5.87 10.51
C LEU A 52 8.84 5.77 10.28
N ARG A 53 9.65 6.59 10.93
CA ARG A 53 11.11 6.56 10.75
C ARG A 53 11.66 5.19 11.13
N SER A 54 11.28 4.66 12.30
CA SER A 54 11.72 3.35 12.77
C SER A 54 11.29 2.24 11.80
N ALA A 55 10.00 2.17 11.45
CA ALA A 55 9.48 1.15 10.53
C ALA A 55 10.11 1.26 9.13
N LEU A 56 10.24 2.45 8.57
CA LEU A 56 10.83 2.65 7.24
C LEU A 56 12.32 2.28 7.21
N MET A 57 13.07 2.53 8.29
CA MET A 57 14.45 2.07 8.41
C MET A 57 14.53 0.54 8.44
N ASN A 58 13.68 -0.13 9.23
CA ASN A 58 13.56 -1.59 9.25
C ASN A 58 13.18 -2.15 7.87
N TRP A 59 12.39 -1.40 7.11
CA TRP A 59 11.95 -1.75 5.76
C TRP A 59 12.93 -1.28 4.67
N GLY A 60 14.16 -0.91 5.06
CA GLY A 60 15.28 -0.68 4.15
C GLY A 60 15.48 0.75 3.65
N ALA A 61 14.83 1.76 4.25
CA ALA A 61 15.22 3.16 4.03
C ALA A 61 16.60 3.44 4.66
N GLY A 62 17.38 4.34 4.07
CA GLY A 62 18.76 4.62 4.50
C GLY A 62 19.81 3.55 4.15
N ALA A 63 19.39 2.39 3.62
CA ALA A 63 20.31 1.38 3.09
C ALA A 63 20.95 1.83 1.76
N ARG A 64 21.93 1.06 1.25
CA ARG A 64 22.65 1.38 0.00
C ARG A 64 21.66 1.54 -1.17
N LYS A 65 21.66 2.72 -1.82
CA LYS A 65 20.76 3.13 -2.93
C LYS A 65 19.29 3.38 -2.53
N ALA A 66 18.95 3.26 -1.24
CA ALA A 66 17.67 3.72 -0.69
C ALA A 66 17.73 5.23 -0.41
N PRO A 67 16.59 5.94 -0.42
CA PRO A 67 16.54 7.32 0.02
C PRO A 67 16.83 7.42 1.52
N MET A 68 17.49 8.51 1.91
CA MET A 68 17.66 8.88 3.31
C MET A 68 16.35 9.46 3.84
N LEU A 69 16.04 9.20 5.10
CA LEU A 69 14.89 9.80 5.79
C LEU A 69 15.25 11.17 6.35
N HIS A 70 14.32 12.11 6.29
CA HIS A 70 14.38 13.36 7.04
C HIS A 70 14.48 13.10 8.55
N LEU A 71 15.03 14.05 9.29
CA LEU A 71 15.01 14.00 10.76
C LEU A 71 13.56 13.98 11.27
N PRO A 72 13.26 13.32 12.40
CA PRO A 72 11.89 13.25 12.91
C PRO A 72 11.19 14.61 13.04
N SER A 73 11.89 15.64 13.51
CA SER A 73 11.36 17.00 13.62
C SER A 73 10.97 17.61 12.27
N GLN A 74 11.79 17.38 11.23
CA GLN A 74 11.50 17.85 9.87
C GLN A 74 10.31 17.11 9.27
N ALA A 75 10.27 15.78 9.44
CA ALA A 75 9.16 14.96 8.99
C ALA A 75 7.85 15.33 9.70
N ALA A 76 7.88 15.51 11.03
CA ALA A 76 6.73 15.94 11.82
C ALA A 76 6.18 17.29 11.36
N ALA A 77 7.05 18.27 11.11
CA ALA A 77 6.64 19.58 10.61
C ALA A 77 5.93 19.48 9.25
N ARG A 78 6.38 18.59 8.36
CA ARG A 78 5.74 18.35 7.05
C ARG A 78 4.46 17.53 7.17
N LEU A 79 4.38 16.59 8.11
CA LEU A 79 3.15 15.84 8.42
C LEU A 79 2.06 16.73 9.05
N CYS A 80 2.41 17.92 9.56
CA CYS A 80 1.43 18.92 9.98
C CYS A 80 0.73 19.66 8.82
N ASP A 81 1.03 19.34 7.55
CA ASP A 81 0.31 19.91 6.41
C ASP A 81 -1.16 19.42 6.39
N PRO A 82 -2.15 20.34 6.52
CA PRO A 82 -3.57 19.97 6.52
C PRO A 82 -4.04 19.29 5.23
N ASN A 83 -3.44 19.62 4.08
CA ASN A 83 -3.80 19.03 2.80
C ASN A 83 -3.29 17.59 2.69
N LEU A 84 -2.07 17.32 3.15
CA LEU A 84 -1.55 15.95 3.25
C LEU A 84 -2.41 15.12 4.21
N HIS A 85 -2.69 15.65 5.41
CA HIS A 85 -3.55 14.99 6.39
C HIS A 85 -4.93 14.63 5.82
N ALA A 86 -5.62 15.60 5.21
CA ALA A 86 -6.95 15.37 4.63
C ALA A 86 -6.95 14.30 3.52
N LYS A 87 -5.90 14.23 2.71
CA LYS A 87 -5.74 13.17 1.71
C LYS A 87 -5.51 11.81 2.36
N LEU A 88 -4.65 11.72 3.39
CA LEU A 88 -4.39 10.47 4.10
C LEU A 88 -5.65 9.93 4.80
N VAL A 89 -6.44 10.81 5.44
CA VAL A 89 -7.74 10.46 6.03
C VAL A 89 -8.68 9.86 4.97
N ARG A 90 -8.72 10.45 3.78
CA ARG A 90 -9.54 9.94 2.67
C ARG A 90 -9.09 8.55 2.20
N PHE A 91 -7.79 8.28 2.17
CA PHE A 91 -7.28 6.95 1.79
C PHE A 91 -7.55 5.90 2.88
N ASP A 92 -7.44 6.29 4.16
CA ASP A 92 -7.77 5.42 5.29
C ASP A 92 -9.27 5.09 5.36
N SER A 93 -10.16 6.06 5.07
CA SER A 93 -11.61 5.84 5.13
C SER A 93 -12.14 4.93 4.01
N HIS A 94 -11.55 5.00 2.83
CA HIS A 94 -12.07 4.32 1.65
C HIS A 94 -11.56 2.88 1.50
N GLN A 95 -10.30 2.61 1.89
CA GLN A 95 -9.63 1.31 1.74
C GLN A 95 -9.74 0.71 0.32
N LEU A 96 -9.21 -0.49 0.06
CA LEU A 96 -9.34 -1.11 -1.28
C LEU A 96 -10.77 -1.47 -1.66
N ARG A 97 -11.65 -1.70 -0.68
CA ARG A 97 -13.04 -2.13 -0.90
C ARG A 97 -13.88 -1.09 -1.65
N GLY A 98 -13.46 0.18 -1.61
CA GLY A 98 -14.08 1.28 -2.36
C GLY A 98 -13.82 1.26 -3.88
N PHE A 99 -13.00 0.34 -4.38
CA PHE A 99 -12.47 0.37 -5.76
C PHE A 99 -12.71 -0.96 -6.48
N ALA A 100 -13.16 -0.91 -7.74
CA ALA A 100 -13.40 -2.11 -8.54
C ALA A 100 -13.20 -1.86 -10.05
N LEU A 101 -13.25 -2.94 -10.83
CA LEU A 101 -13.26 -2.88 -12.29
C LEU A 101 -14.59 -3.41 -12.80
N SER A 102 -15.24 -2.66 -13.70
CA SER A 102 -16.44 -3.14 -14.39
C SER A 102 -16.11 -4.33 -15.31
N SER A 103 -17.13 -5.04 -15.80
CA SER A 103 -16.98 -6.08 -16.84
C SER A 103 -16.32 -5.58 -18.13
N ALA A 104 -16.48 -4.29 -18.46
CA ALA A 104 -15.84 -3.62 -19.59
C ALA A 104 -14.46 -3.02 -19.23
N ASP A 105 -13.85 -3.48 -18.14
CA ASP A 105 -12.53 -3.08 -17.64
C ASP A 105 -12.36 -1.59 -17.26
N LYS A 106 -13.49 -0.87 -17.12
CA LYS A 106 -13.54 0.51 -16.62
C LYS A 106 -13.39 0.58 -15.11
N ARG A 107 -12.65 1.59 -14.63
CA ARG A 107 -12.46 1.90 -13.21
C ARG A 107 -13.75 2.42 -12.60
N ILE A 108 -14.20 1.80 -11.51
CA ILE A 108 -15.43 2.17 -10.81
C ILE A 108 -15.17 2.36 -9.31
N PHE A 109 -15.90 3.29 -8.70
CA PHE A 109 -15.95 3.47 -7.26
C PHE A 109 -17.21 2.79 -6.73
N THR A 110 -17.05 1.85 -5.81
CA THR A 110 -18.16 1.05 -5.27
C THR A 110 -18.93 1.78 -4.17
N THR A 111 -18.30 2.81 -3.57
CA THR A 111 -18.93 3.67 -2.57
C THR A 111 -19.27 5.00 -3.20
N GLY A 112 -20.53 5.43 -3.07
CA GLY A 112 -20.97 6.74 -3.58
C GLY A 112 -20.17 7.88 -2.96
N GLY A 113 -19.80 8.87 -3.76
CA GLY A 113 -19.09 10.06 -3.28
C GLY A 113 -17.59 9.89 -2.99
N LEU A 114 -17.00 8.71 -3.25
CA LEU A 114 -15.56 8.45 -3.02
C LEU A 114 -14.68 9.50 -3.72
N TYR A 115 -14.91 9.67 -5.02
CA TYR A 115 -14.26 10.64 -5.90
C TYR A 115 -15.23 11.04 -7.01
N GLN A 116 -15.10 12.27 -7.49
CA GLN A 116 -15.93 12.80 -8.59
C GLN A 116 -15.60 12.14 -9.94
N SER A 117 -14.36 11.71 -10.13
CA SER A 117 -13.92 11.06 -11.37
C SER A 117 -12.65 10.25 -11.13
N ALA A 118 -12.34 9.33 -12.05
CA ALA A 118 -11.08 8.61 -12.01
C ALA A 118 -9.87 9.54 -12.17
N ALA A 119 -9.99 10.64 -12.93
CA ALA A 119 -8.93 11.63 -13.06
C ALA A 119 -8.65 12.39 -11.74
N HIS A 120 -9.70 12.69 -10.96
CA HIS A 120 -9.55 13.27 -9.62
C HIS A 120 -8.81 12.29 -8.71
N PHE A 121 -9.21 11.02 -8.68
CA PHE A 121 -8.49 9.98 -7.94
C PHE A 121 -7.01 9.89 -8.35
N ASP A 122 -6.72 9.91 -9.65
CA ASP A 122 -5.36 9.80 -10.16
C ASP A 122 -4.47 10.95 -9.67
N ALA A 123 -5.00 12.18 -9.72
CA ALA A 123 -4.31 13.37 -9.24
C ALA A 123 -4.05 13.29 -7.73
N ASP A 124 -5.04 12.82 -6.97
CA ASP A 124 -4.93 12.69 -5.51
C ASP A 124 -3.93 11.61 -5.09
N LEU A 125 -3.92 10.44 -5.76
CA LEU A 125 -2.98 9.37 -5.46
C LEU A 125 -1.54 9.80 -5.77
N LEU A 126 -1.28 10.38 -6.94
CA LEU A 126 0.07 10.88 -7.24
C LEU A 126 0.45 12.05 -6.33
N GLY A 127 -0.50 12.92 -6.01
CA GLY A 127 -0.31 14.04 -5.10
C GLY A 127 0.12 13.59 -3.71
N VAL A 128 -0.59 12.64 -3.09
CA VAL A 128 -0.24 12.14 -1.76
C VAL A 128 1.10 11.42 -1.76
N LEU A 129 1.42 10.66 -2.81
CA LEU A 129 2.72 9.98 -2.91
C LEU A 129 3.88 10.96 -3.07
N LYS A 130 3.69 12.07 -3.79
CA LYS A 130 4.67 13.18 -3.87
C LYS A 130 4.84 13.87 -2.53
N MET A 131 3.73 14.22 -1.87
CA MET A 131 3.76 14.84 -0.54
C MET A 131 4.44 13.95 0.50
N LEU A 132 4.18 12.63 0.49
CA LEU A 132 4.86 11.68 1.38
C LEU A 132 6.34 11.52 1.04
N ALA A 133 6.69 11.52 -0.26
CA ALA A 133 8.08 11.47 -0.70
C ALA A 133 8.86 12.68 -0.17
N GLU A 134 8.30 13.87 -0.29
CA GLU A 134 8.88 15.11 0.21
C GLU A 134 8.85 15.17 1.75
N ALA A 135 7.76 14.77 2.39
CA ALA A 135 7.61 14.84 3.85
C ALA A 135 8.67 14.00 4.58
N LEU A 136 8.92 12.79 4.08
CA LEU A 136 9.66 11.78 4.82
C LEU A 136 11.08 11.55 4.31
N PHE A 137 11.38 11.86 3.05
CA PHE A 137 12.62 11.43 2.41
C PHE A 137 13.39 12.56 1.73
N VAL A 138 14.72 12.49 1.81
CA VAL A 138 15.62 13.41 1.12
C VAL A 138 15.71 13.04 -0.35
N ASN A 139 15.21 13.92 -1.24
CA ASN A 139 15.31 13.81 -2.70
C ASN A 139 14.85 12.44 -3.27
N ASN A 140 13.83 11.82 -2.67
CA ASN A 140 13.36 10.53 -3.14
C ASN A 140 12.59 10.62 -4.46
N THR A 141 13.03 9.84 -5.44
CA THR A 141 12.35 9.69 -6.74
C THR A 141 11.77 8.29 -6.96
N ASN A 142 11.98 7.35 -6.03
CA ASN A 142 11.49 5.99 -6.15
C ASN A 142 10.10 5.86 -5.50
N VAL A 143 9.10 5.38 -6.24
CA VAL A 143 7.71 5.27 -5.76
C VAL A 143 7.56 4.30 -4.58
N THR A 144 8.47 3.33 -4.45
CA THR A 144 8.40 2.26 -3.44
C THR A 144 8.26 2.84 -2.03
N TYR A 145 9.02 3.88 -1.70
CA TYR A 145 9.11 4.44 -0.36
C TYR A 145 7.88 5.26 0.08
N PRO A 146 7.35 6.21 -0.72
CA PRO A 146 6.09 6.84 -0.39
C PRO A 146 4.91 5.86 -0.40
N MET A 147 4.97 4.77 -1.18
CA MET A 147 3.96 3.70 -1.08
C MET A 147 4.08 2.90 0.21
N LYS A 148 5.30 2.60 0.69
CA LYS A 148 5.50 2.03 2.04
C LYS A 148 4.91 2.93 3.12
N ALA A 149 5.16 4.24 3.05
CA ALA A 149 4.58 5.19 3.97
C ALA A 149 3.05 5.20 3.89
N LEU A 150 2.47 5.24 2.68
CA LEU A 150 1.02 5.19 2.51
C LEU A 150 0.42 3.90 3.09
N LEU A 151 1.03 2.75 2.82
CA LEU A 151 0.63 1.46 3.40
C LEU A 151 0.66 1.49 4.93
N LEU A 152 1.78 1.92 5.52
CA LEU A 152 1.95 1.98 6.97
C LEU A 152 0.96 2.92 7.65
N ILE A 153 0.69 4.08 7.03
CA ILE A 153 -0.22 5.09 7.59
C ILE A 153 -1.66 4.66 7.46
N THR A 154 -2.07 4.15 6.29
CA THR A 154 -3.50 4.02 5.92
C THR A 154 -3.97 2.60 5.64
N GLY A 155 -3.07 1.63 5.48
CA GLY A 155 -3.43 0.29 5.04
C GLY A 155 -3.85 0.18 3.56
N PHE A 156 -3.87 1.29 2.82
CA PHE A 156 -4.60 1.41 1.56
C PHE A 156 -4.11 0.50 0.43
N MET A 157 -2.80 0.41 0.17
CA MET A 157 -2.29 -0.37 -0.97
C MET A 157 -0.87 -0.88 -0.71
N PRO A 158 -0.46 -2.00 -1.33
CA PRO A 158 0.83 -2.63 -1.06
C PRO A 158 2.01 -1.74 -1.46
N ALA A 159 3.16 -1.96 -0.82
CA ALA A 159 4.40 -1.29 -1.16
C ALA A 159 4.97 -1.86 -2.46
N LEU A 160 5.25 -1.03 -3.46
CA LEU A 160 5.72 -1.50 -4.76
C LEU A 160 7.22 -1.87 -4.78
N ASP A 161 7.69 -2.64 -3.79
CA ASP A 161 9.06 -3.15 -3.75
C ASP A 161 9.31 -4.24 -4.79
N SER A 162 10.56 -4.69 -4.92
CA SER A 162 10.92 -5.66 -5.97
C SER A 162 10.19 -6.99 -5.86
N GLN A 163 9.88 -7.43 -4.64
CA GLN A 163 9.23 -8.71 -4.39
C GLN A 163 7.75 -8.59 -4.72
N VAL A 164 7.08 -7.52 -4.27
CA VAL A 164 5.68 -7.23 -4.63
C VAL A 164 5.52 -7.04 -6.14
N ARG A 165 6.45 -6.37 -6.83
CA ARG A 165 6.41 -6.21 -8.31
C ARG A 165 6.49 -7.55 -9.04
N LYS A 166 7.37 -8.45 -8.59
CA LYS A 166 7.46 -9.82 -9.14
C LYS A 166 6.20 -10.63 -8.85
N GLY A 167 5.66 -10.52 -7.64
CA GLY A 167 4.38 -11.11 -7.27
C GLY A 167 3.23 -10.64 -8.16
N LEU A 168 3.11 -9.34 -8.39
CA LEU A 168 2.13 -8.76 -9.33
C LEU A 168 2.29 -9.33 -10.73
N GLN A 169 3.53 -9.48 -11.21
CA GLN A 169 3.81 -10.08 -12.50
C GLN A 169 3.32 -11.53 -12.57
N HIS A 170 3.65 -12.35 -11.58
CA HIS A 170 3.22 -13.75 -11.48
C HIS A 170 1.69 -13.88 -11.36
N ALA A 171 1.05 -12.98 -10.62
CA ALA A 171 -0.39 -12.91 -10.48
C ALA A 171 -1.13 -12.36 -11.71
N GLY A 172 -0.41 -12.08 -12.82
CA GLY A 172 -1.01 -11.66 -14.09
C GLY A 172 -1.18 -10.14 -14.27
N PHE A 173 -0.57 -9.32 -13.42
CA PHE A 173 -0.52 -7.86 -13.53
C PHE A 173 0.87 -7.38 -14.00
N GLN A 174 1.09 -7.49 -15.31
CA GLN A 174 2.34 -7.11 -16.00
C GLN A 174 2.58 -5.59 -16.01
N GLY A 175 3.80 -5.13 -16.29
CA GLY A 175 4.13 -3.70 -16.49
C GLY A 175 4.91 -3.02 -15.36
N PHE A 176 5.45 -3.81 -14.43
CA PHE A 176 6.30 -3.36 -13.32
C PHE A 176 7.72 -3.97 -13.36
N SER A 177 8.17 -4.38 -14.55
CA SER A 177 9.43 -5.12 -14.75
C SER A 177 10.70 -4.29 -14.54
N SER A 178 10.59 -2.96 -14.40
CA SER A 178 11.75 -2.11 -14.18
C SER A 178 12.37 -2.33 -12.79
N SER A 179 13.70 -2.37 -12.74
CA SER A 179 14.47 -2.52 -11.49
C SER A 179 14.24 -1.34 -10.52
N ARG A 180 13.98 -0.15 -11.07
CA ARG A 180 13.46 1.02 -10.35
C ARG A 180 12.15 1.48 -10.97
N TYR A 181 11.14 1.66 -10.14
CA TYR A 181 9.91 2.32 -10.55
C TYR A 181 9.90 3.73 -9.96
N LEU A 182 10.09 4.72 -10.82
CA LEU A 182 10.14 6.11 -10.40
C LEU A 182 8.73 6.61 -10.07
N LEU A 183 8.66 7.59 -9.18
CA LEU A 183 7.44 8.31 -8.89
C LEU A 183 6.96 9.01 -10.18
N PRO A 184 5.79 8.66 -10.73
CA PRO A 184 5.33 9.25 -11.98
C PRO A 184 5.14 10.77 -11.84
N SER A 185 5.66 11.53 -12.81
CA SER A 185 5.44 12.97 -12.85
C SER A 185 4.02 13.33 -13.30
N ASP A 186 3.41 12.45 -14.11
CA ASP A 186 2.15 12.67 -14.82
C ASP A 186 1.28 11.41 -14.81
N THR A 187 0.00 11.58 -14.48
CA THR A 187 -1.03 10.53 -14.47
C THR A 187 -1.38 10.00 -15.86
N GLN A 188 -1.15 10.77 -16.93
CA GLN A 188 -1.49 10.39 -18.31
C GLN A 188 -0.45 9.49 -18.97
N LYS A 189 0.76 9.41 -18.40
CA LYS A 189 1.81 8.51 -18.89
C LYS A 189 1.58 7.09 -18.38
N ALA A 190 2.05 6.11 -19.16
CA ALA A 190 1.84 4.69 -18.88
C ALA A 190 2.14 4.28 -17.41
N ALA A 191 3.23 4.81 -16.83
CA ALA A 191 3.57 4.52 -15.44
C ALA A 191 2.57 5.09 -14.42
N GLY A 192 2.09 6.33 -14.64
CA GLY A 192 1.06 6.96 -13.82
C GLY A 192 -0.28 6.23 -13.93
N GLN A 193 -0.74 5.97 -15.15
CA GLN A 193 -1.98 5.22 -15.40
C GLN A 193 -1.94 3.83 -14.74
N LYS A 194 -0.80 3.15 -14.81
CA LYS A 194 -0.63 1.82 -14.24
C LYS A 194 -0.68 1.84 -12.71
N LEU A 195 0.02 2.78 -12.09
CA LEU A 195 0.00 2.98 -10.64
C LEU A 195 -1.42 3.29 -10.16
N CYS A 196 -2.13 4.20 -10.83
CA CYS A 196 -3.50 4.56 -10.46
C CYS A 196 -4.54 3.48 -10.76
N ARG A 197 -4.22 2.52 -11.61
CA ARG A 197 -5.09 1.36 -11.88
C ARG A 197 -4.93 0.25 -10.85
N LEU A 198 -3.81 0.23 -10.11
CA LEU A 198 -3.51 -0.83 -9.15
C LEU A 198 -4.60 -0.96 -8.06
N PRO A 199 -5.09 0.11 -7.39
CA PRO A 199 -6.11 -0.02 -6.34
C PRO A 199 -7.43 -0.62 -6.84
N PHE A 200 -7.88 -0.27 -8.04
CA PHE A 200 -9.07 -0.87 -8.66
C PHE A 200 -8.89 -2.34 -8.99
N THR A 201 -7.68 -2.72 -9.41
CA THR A 201 -7.35 -4.11 -9.71
C THR A 201 -7.32 -4.95 -8.44
N LEU A 202 -6.73 -4.42 -7.37
CA LEU A 202 -6.66 -5.09 -6.07
C LEU A 202 -8.05 -5.18 -5.42
N GLY A 203 -8.83 -4.10 -5.45
CA GLY A 203 -10.19 -4.08 -4.91
C GLY A 203 -11.13 -5.04 -5.64
N GLN A 204 -11.07 -5.11 -6.97
CA GLN A 204 -11.78 -6.13 -7.74
C GLN A 204 -11.38 -7.55 -7.33
N CYS A 205 -10.07 -7.80 -7.19
CA CYS A 205 -9.53 -9.09 -6.80
C CYS A 205 -9.96 -9.48 -5.38
N TRP A 206 -9.99 -8.51 -4.45
CA TRP A 206 -10.48 -8.71 -3.09
C TRP A 206 -11.93 -9.14 -3.09
N GLU A 207 -12.83 -8.38 -3.73
CA GLU A 207 -14.27 -8.68 -3.69
C GLU A 207 -14.60 -10.03 -4.34
N GLN A 208 -13.91 -10.42 -5.42
CA GLN A 208 -14.10 -11.73 -6.06
C GLN A 208 -13.64 -12.92 -5.20
N ASN A 209 -12.70 -12.70 -4.29
CA ASN A 209 -12.10 -13.75 -3.47
C ASN A 209 -12.34 -13.50 -1.97
N LYS A 210 -13.37 -12.71 -1.65
CA LYS A 210 -13.57 -12.15 -0.31
C LYS A 210 -13.73 -13.22 0.75
N GLU A 211 -14.53 -14.25 0.47
CA GLU A 211 -14.77 -15.36 1.38
C GLU A 211 -13.47 -16.10 1.69
N LEU A 212 -12.76 -16.54 0.65
CA LEU A 212 -11.47 -17.22 0.74
C LEU A 212 -10.43 -16.40 1.52
N LEU A 213 -10.25 -15.12 1.17
CA LEU A 213 -9.26 -14.23 1.80
C LEU A 213 -9.62 -13.96 3.26
N THR A 214 -10.89 -13.71 3.56
CA THR A 214 -11.35 -13.44 4.92
C THR A 214 -11.20 -14.68 5.79
N GLU A 215 -11.57 -15.86 5.29
CA GLU A 215 -11.42 -17.13 6.00
C GLU A 215 -9.95 -17.41 6.33
N ALA A 216 -9.06 -17.30 5.35
CA ALA A 216 -7.63 -17.53 5.54
C ALA A 216 -7.00 -16.57 6.55
N VAL A 217 -7.39 -15.29 6.51
CA VAL A 217 -6.91 -14.28 7.46
C VAL A 217 -7.43 -14.56 8.87
N LEU A 218 -8.72 -14.88 9.03
CA LEU A 218 -9.31 -15.19 10.35
C LEU A 218 -8.69 -16.43 11.00
N LYS A 219 -8.26 -17.41 10.19
CA LYS A 219 -7.56 -18.63 10.64
C LYS A 219 -6.05 -18.45 10.81
N SER A 220 -5.49 -17.29 10.45
CA SER A 220 -4.07 -16.97 10.59
C SER A 220 -3.73 -16.51 12.02
N ASP A 221 -2.44 -16.35 12.30
CA ASP A 221 -1.96 -15.78 13.57
C ASP A 221 -2.20 -14.25 13.64
N HIS A 222 -2.75 -13.66 12.58
CA HIS A 222 -2.94 -12.22 12.40
C HIS A 222 -4.38 -11.85 11.95
N PRO A 223 -5.44 -12.24 12.69
CA PRO A 223 -6.83 -12.05 12.26
C PRO A 223 -7.26 -10.58 12.11
N ALA A 224 -6.54 -9.65 12.74
CA ALA A 224 -6.78 -8.21 12.59
C ALA A 224 -6.57 -7.72 11.14
N LEU A 225 -5.80 -8.44 10.31
CA LEU A 225 -5.56 -8.09 8.91
C LEU A 225 -6.84 -8.14 8.04
N GLN A 226 -7.96 -8.68 8.53
CA GLN A 226 -9.21 -8.74 7.78
C GLN A 226 -9.71 -7.33 7.38
N PHE A 227 -9.33 -6.31 8.15
CA PHE A 227 -9.67 -4.90 7.91
C PHE A 227 -8.63 -4.17 7.04
N GLU A 228 -7.54 -4.83 6.67
CA GLU A 228 -6.35 -4.23 6.06
C GLU A 228 -6.02 -4.90 4.71
N PRO A 229 -6.93 -4.85 3.71
CA PRO A 229 -6.77 -5.59 2.46
C PRO A 229 -5.50 -5.18 1.68
N GLY A 230 -5.07 -3.92 1.76
CA GLY A 230 -3.83 -3.47 1.13
C GLY A 230 -2.61 -4.15 1.74
N ARG A 231 -2.62 -4.40 3.05
CA ARG A 231 -1.57 -5.16 3.74
C ARG A 231 -1.63 -6.66 3.44
N VAL A 232 -2.83 -7.24 3.33
CA VAL A 232 -2.98 -8.64 2.90
C VAL A 232 -2.35 -8.83 1.52
N PHE A 233 -2.64 -7.96 0.56
CA PHE A 233 -2.00 -8.04 -0.76
C PHE A 233 -0.50 -7.78 -0.73
N ASP A 234 -0.01 -6.88 0.14
CA ASP A 234 1.43 -6.65 0.31
C ASP A 234 2.15 -7.96 0.65
N ILE A 235 1.62 -8.70 1.63
CA ILE A 235 2.14 -10.01 2.04
C ILE A 235 2.02 -11.03 0.91
N LEU A 236 0.82 -11.20 0.35
CA LEU A 236 0.59 -12.26 -0.64
C LEU A 236 1.45 -12.07 -1.88
N LEU A 237 1.51 -10.84 -2.42
CA LEU A 237 2.32 -10.52 -3.59
C LEU A 237 3.81 -10.67 -3.26
N PHE A 238 4.26 -10.25 -2.07
CA PHE A 238 5.64 -10.47 -1.65
C PHE A 238 5.97 -11.96 -1.56
N MET A 239 5.06 -12.80 -1.11
CA MET A 239 5.33 -14.23 -0.99
C MET A 239 5.19 -14.97 -2.33
N GLN A 240 4.42 -14.45 -3.28
CA GLN A 240 4.19 -15.04 -4.62
C GLN A 240 5.34 -14.83 -5.62
N GLN A 241 6.35 -14.03 -5.28
CA GLN A 241 7.54 -13.91 -6.13
C GLN A 241 8.40 -15.18 -6.20
N ASP A 242 8.28 -16.12 -5.25
CA ASP A 242 8.96 -17.41 -5.33
C ASP A 242 8.16 -18.37 -6.23
N PRO A 243 8.66 -18.73 -7.43
CA PRO A 243 7.96 -19.63 -8.35
C PRO A 243 7.78 -21.06 -7.80
N ASN A 244 8.53 -21.45 -6.75
CA ASN A 244 8.42 -22.77 -6.12
C ASN A 244 7.28 -22.85 -5.10
N ARG A 245 6.71 -21.73 -4.65
CA ARG A 245 5.40 -21.77 -3.97
C ARG A 245 4.39 -22.17 -5.03
N LYS A 246 3.85 -23.38 -4.91
CA LYS A 246 2.93 -24.01 -5.88
C LYS A 246 2.01 -22.94 -6.48
N LEU A 247 2.24 -22.65 -7.75
CA LEU A 247 1.29 -21.94 -8.59
C LEU A 247 0.04 -22.83 -8.63
N ILE A 248 -1.11 -22.28 -8.25
CA ILE A 248 -2.39 -22.95 -8.51
C ILE A 248 -2.44 -23.26 -10.00
N ALA A 249 -2.59 -24.55 -10.32
CA ALA A 249 -3.06 -24.96 -11.63
C ALA A 249 -4.50 -24.45 -11.78
N VAL A 250 -4.75 -23.76 -12.90
CA VAL A 250 -6.05 -23.22 -13.32
C VAL A 250 -7.13 -24.30 -13.26
#